data_AF-A0A9E3WM91-F1
#
_entry.id   AF-A0A9E3WM91-F1
#
_cell.length_a   1.000
_cell.length_b   1.000
_cell.length_c   1.000
_cell.angle_alpha   90.00
_cell.angle_beta   90.00
_cell.angle_gamma   90.00
#
_symmetry.space_group_name_H-M   'P 1'
#
loop_
_entity.id
_entity.type
_entity.pdbx_description
1 polymer ?
#
loop_
_entity_poly.entity_id
_entity_poly.type
_entity_poly.pdbx_seq_one_letter_code
_entity_poly.pdbx_strand_id
1 'polypeptide(L)' 'MNFYRYATPALLFVIATSGLAAEPTARIAWYGRLSDGLAEAERSGRPILLVSGAPQCHGVPGVW' A
#
# COMPACT_ATOMS: atom_id res chain seq x y z
N MET A 1 40.45 -24.86 19.61
CA MET A 1 39.91 -23.49 19.74
C MET A 1 39.85 -22.85 18.36
N ASN A 2 38.68 -22.36 17.90
CA ASN A 2 38.49 -21.34 16.83
C ASN A 2 37.02 -21.15 16.38
N PHE A 3 36.03 -21.66 17.13
CA PHE A 3 34.61 -21.48 16.77
C PHE A 3 34.12 -20.03 16.90
N TYR A 4 34.77 -19.21 17.74
CA TYR A 4 34.35 -17.83 18.04
C TYR A 4 34.61 -16.84 16.90
N ARG A 5 35.47 -17.19 15.92
CA ARG A 5 35.88 -16.28 14.85
C ARG A 5 34.88 -16.20 13.69
N TYR A 6 33.98 -17.18 13.59
CA TYR A 6 32.94 -17.25 12.53
C TYR A 6 31.56 -16.74 13.01
N ALA A 7 31.34 -16.60 14.32
CA ALA A 7 30.07 -16.13 14.87
C ALA A 7 29.85 -14.61 14.63
N THR A 8 30.92 -13.81 14.64
CA THR A 8 30.86 -12.35 14.46
C THR A 8 30.39 -11.87 13.09
N PRO A 9 30.88 -12.40 11.94
CA PRO A 9 30.41 -11.94 10.63
C PRO A 9 28.98 -12.39 10.31
N ALA A 10 28.56 -13.56 10.79
CA ALA A 10 27.21 -14.07 10.59
C ALA A 10 26.16 -13.21 11.31
N LEU A 11 26.46 -12.78 12.54
CA LEU A 11 25.56 -11.92 13.32
C LEU A 11 25.44 -10.52 12.70
N LEU A 12 26.54 -9.94 12.21
CA LEU A 12 26.53 -8.63 11.53
C LEU A 12 25.72 -8.65 10.23
N PHE A 13 25.76 -9.76 9.47
CA PHE A 13 25.01 -9.90 8.23
C PHE A 13 23.48 -9.99 8.44
N VAL A 14 23.04 -10.62 9.53
CA VAL A 14 21.60 -10.71 9.89
C VAL A 14 21.04 -9.36 10.33
N ILE A 15 21.82 -8.54 11.04
CA ILE A 15 21.39 -7.20 11.46
C ILE A 15 21.31 -6.25 10.25
N ALA A 16 22.19 -6.40 9.25
CA ALA A 16 22.18 -5.54 8.07
C ALA A 16 20.97 -5.74 7.14
N THR A 17 20.36 -6.93 7.13
CA THR A 17 19.30 -7.29 6.18
C THR A 17 17.88 -7.11 6.72
N SER A 18 17.72 -6.90 8.03
CA SER A 18 16.41 -6.82 8.69
C SER A 18 15.62 -5.54 8.38
N GLY A 19 16.25 -4.53 7.77
CA GLY A 19 15.62 -3.25 7.41
C GLY A 19 15.15 -3.12 5.96
N LEU A 20 15.40 -4.10 5.08
CA LEU A 20 14.97 -4.05 3.66
C LEU A 20 13.56 -4.61 3.43
N ALA A 21 12.70 -4.67 4.45
CA ALA A 21 11.29 -4.94 4.23
C ALA A 21 10.73 -3.78 3.39
N ALA A 22 10.35 -4.08 2.14
CA ALA A 22 9.71 -3.10 1.28
C ALA A 22 8.41 -2.63 1.94
N GLU A 23 8.33 -1.35 2.26
CA GLU A 23 7.08 -0.72 2.68
C GLU A 23 6.01 -0.99 1.60
N PRO A 24 4.83 -1.50 1.96
CA PRO A 24 3.77 -1.69 0.99
C PRO A 24 3.45 -0.33 0.36
N THR A 25 3.70 -0.18 -0.95
CA THR A 25 3.33 1.04 -1.66
C THR A 25 1.85 1.32 -1.44
N ALA A 26 1.53 2.47 -0.84
CA ALA A 26 0.14 2.89 -0.66
C ALA A 26 -0.56 2.91 -2.03
N ARG A 27 -1.62 2.11 -2.18
CA ARG A 27 -2.42 2.02 -3.41
C ARG A 27 -3.85 2.46 -3.15
N ILE A 28 -4.48 3.02 -4.18
CA ILE A 28 -5.89 3.40 -4.16
C ILE A 28 -6.72 2.19 -4.60
N ALA A 29 -7.68 1.79 -3.77
CA ALA A 29 -8.72 0.86 -4.17
C ALA A 29 -9.91 1.66 -4.72
N TRP A 30 -10.24 1.42 -6.00
CA TRP A 30 -11.37 2.07 -6.66
C TRP A 30 -12.61 1.19 -6.59
N TYR A 31 -13.72 1.75 -6.08
CA TYR A 31 -15.02 1.08 -6.02
C TYR A 31 -15.99 1.76 -6.99
N GLY A 32 -16.51 1.01 -7.96
CA GLY A 32 -17.42 1.56 -8.97
C GLY A 32 -18.84 1.83 -8.46
N ARG A 33 -19.23 1.20 -7.34
CA ARG A 33 -20.51 1.44 -6.65
C ARG A 33 -20.26 2.08 -5.29
N LEU A 34 -21.01 3.13 -4.97
CA LEU A 34 -20.96 3.80 -3.67
C LEU A 34 -21.19 2.81 -2.51
N SER A 35 -22.11 1.85 -2.68
CA SER A 35 -22.40 0.83 -1.68
C SER A 35 -21.17 0.01 -1.28
N ASP A 36 -20.32 -0.32 -2.25
CA ASP A 36 -19.14 -1.16 -2.00
C ASP A 36 -18.06 -0.36 -1.27
N GLY A 37 -17.88 0.92 -1.65
CA GLY A 37 -16.97 1.82 -0.95
C GLY A 37 -17.40 2.06 0.51
N LEU A 38 -18.71 2.24 0.75
CA LEU A 38 -19.23 2.38 2.12
C LEU A 38 -19.06 1.09 2.94
N ALA A 39 -19.30 -0.08 2.36
CA ALA A 39 -19.06 -1.36 3.03
C ALA A 39 -17.58 -1.54 3.42
N GLU A 40 -16.65 -1.11 2.56
CA GLU A 40 -15.21 -1.12 2.88
C GLU A 40 -14.86 -0.11 3.98
N ALA A 41 -15.47 1.07 3.96
CA ALA A 41 -15.27 2.09 5.00
C ALA A 41 -15.63 1.54 6.38
N GLU A 42 -16.78 0.85 6.48
CA GLU A 42 -17.24 0.20 7.71
C GLU A 42 -16.32 -0.95 8.12
N ARG A 43 -15.97 -1.85 7.19
CA ARG A 43 -15.10 -3.01 7.45
C ARG A 43 -13.71 -2.60 7.93
N SER A 44 -13.15 -1.53 7.37
CA SER A 44 -11.77 -1.09 7.64
C SER A 44 -11.68 0.00 8.72
N GLY A 45 -12.78 0.65 9.08
CA GLY A 45 -12.79 1.80 9.97
C GLY A 45 -12.08 3.03 9.39
N ARG A 46 -11.93 3.10 8.06
CA ARG A 46 -11.23 4.19 7.36
C ARG A 46 -12.20 5.06 6.58
N PRO A 47 -12.00 6.39 6.53
CA PRO A 47 -12.80 7.26 5.66
C PRO A 47 -12.56 6.95 4.18
N ILE A 48 -13.56 7.24 3.35
CA ILE A 48 -13.48 7.14 1.90
C ILE A 48 -13.46 8.52 1.25
N LEU A 49 -12.83 8.61 0.07
CA LEU A 49 -12.92 9.76 -0.82
C LEU A 49 -13.91 9.44 -1.94
N LEU A 50 -15.01 10.18 -2.02
CA LEU A 50 -15.97 10.06 -3.13
C LEU A 50 -15.55 11.00 -4.26
N VAL A 51 -15.20 10.43 -5.41
CA VAL A 51 -14.90 11.19 -6.64
C VAL A 51 -16.08 11.04 -7.60
N SER A 52 -16.68 12.16 -7.99
CA SER A 52 -17.70 12.22 -9.03
C SER A 52 -17.18 13.08 -10.18
N GLY A 53 -17.24 12.53 -11.39
CA GLY A 53 -16.94 13.24 -12.63
C GLY A 53 -18.09 13.03 -13.61
N ALA A 54 -18.21 13.90 -14.61
CA ALA A 54 -19.02 13.60 -15.79
C ALA A 54 -18.09 13.08 -16.89
N PRO A 55 -18.51 12.07 -17.69
CA PRO A 55 -17.71 11.61 -18.82
C PRO A 55 -17.55 12.70 -19.87
N GLN A 56 -18.42 13.70 -19.87
CA GLN A 56 -18.38 14.87 -20.72
C GLN A 56 -18.87 16.06 -19.89
N CYS A 57 -18.06 17.11 -19.77
CA CYS A 57 -18.45 18.36 -19.15
C CYS A 57 -17.91 19.51 -20.01
N HIS A 58 -18.70 20.57 -20.23
CA HIS A 58 -18.31 21.69 -21.11
C HIS A 58 -17.82 21.30 -22.51
N GLY A 59 -18.34 20.20 -23.09
CA GLY A 59 -17.92 19.73 -24.40
C GLY A 59 -16.51 19.11 -24.44
N VAL A 60 -15.89 18.87 -23.27
CA VAL A 60 -14.59 18.21 -23.15
C VAL A 60 -14.79 16.71 -22.97
N PRO A 61 -14.17 15.86 -23.80
CA PRO A 61 -14.22 14.43 -23.60
C PRO A 61 -13.44 13.98 -22.36
N GLY A 62 -14.15 13.42 -21.39
CA GLY A 62 -13.56 12.69 -20.26
C GLY A 62 -13.33 11.23 -20.62
N VAL A 63 -12.15 10.72 -20.28
CA VAL A 63 -11.80 9.29 -20.33
C VAL A 63 -11.79 8.77 -18.89
N TRP A 64 -12.31 7.55 -18.68
CA TRP A 64 -12.23 6.83 -17.40
C TRP A 64 -11.14 5.77 -17.44
#